data_AF-A0A1M3NG09-F1
#
_entry.id   AF-A0A1M3NG09-F1
#
_cell.length_a   1.000
_cell.length_b   1.000
_cell.length_c   1.000
_cell.angle_alpha   90.00
_cell.angle_beta   90.00
_cell.angle_gamma   90.00
#
_symmetry.space_group_name_H-M   'P 1'
#
loop_
_entity.id
_entity.type
_entity.pdbx_description
1 polymer ?
#
loop_
_entity_poly.entity_id
_entity_poly.type
_entity_poly.pdbx_seq_one_letter_code
_entity_poly.pdbx_strand_id
1 'polypeptide(L)'
;MTKVSKVGTFLLAATIAACATGPENSAPKTFDPDDPLAETDQALTPLATQCTFNPTTGLMTVVIAAGETAVIARSAADSAILQNGQACDNPVTASTLKKITVTGSSGDDTLLLDFTNGLFALGTTSAASSGIAVDLGGGTGDKLAIKGTSAADNFNFGAASILLNTDANKDITYTNVESFVVSLGDGDDVYTSAGGGAAGGVFGQPISVFGGPGNDVFNQGSAATVSETISGGSGIDTVSYASRSASVTVTIGAGANDGAAAENDDIMSDVEIVTGGTGDDTLTADATLPATLNGGPGNDTLIGGSGNDTLNGGAGNDILRGMAGNDIMNGDDGNDTFDEGSAANGSDVMNGGAGIDTVDYSARTVALVVTMDGVAANDGEAGENDNVKADIENLKAGSGDDTITGNALSNVITGGAGNDVLNGGAGDDVFPQGAAADGNDTISGGPGVDKVDYSGRSADITATLDGVTPSGDLTANEADILGSDVENLEGGSGDDVLTGNASANELVGNAGDDTLSGLGGDDTIEGGAGDDDISCGAGFDVTVGRVGTDTIDADCEI
;
A
#
# COMPACT_ATOMS: atom_id res chain seq x y z
N MET A 1 -26.72 -52.51 -8.84
CA MET A 1 -27.53 -53.67 -8.42
C MET A 1 -27.36 -53.87 -6.92
N THR A 2 -28.50 -53.99 -6.26
CA THR A 2 -28.80 -54.11 -4.83
C THR A 2 -28.13 -55.31 -4.16
N LYS A 3 -27.67 -55.17 -2.91
CA LYS A 3 -28.25 -55.92 -1.77
C LYS A 3 -27.73 -55.47 -0.41
N VAL A 4 -28.70 -55.16 0.45
CA VAL A 4 -28.66 -54.84 1.88
C VAL A 4 -28.89 -56.13 2.70
N SER A 5 -28.57 -56.04 4.01
CA SER A 5 -29.19 -56.70 5.18
C SER A 5 -28.27 -57.73 5.87
N LYS A 6 -28.13 -57.82 7.20
CA LYS A 6 -29.04 -57.52 8.33
C LYS A 6 -28.21 -57.64 9.64
N VAL A 7 -28.49 -56.89 10.71
CA VAL A 7 -29.11 -57.31 12.01
C VAL A 7 -28.50 -56.33 13.05
N GLY A 8 -29.18 -55.75 14.04
CA GLY A 8 -30.55 -55.88 14.52
C GLY A 8 -30.83 -54.85 15.63
N THR A 9 -32.12 -54.69 15.91
CA THR A 9 -32.71 -53.80 16.91
C THR A 9 -32.59 -54.40 18.32
N PHE A 10 -32.18 -53.59 19.31
CA PHE A 10 -32.47 -53.83 20.72
C PHE A 10 -33.01 -52.55 21.36
N LEU A 11 -34.23 -52.66 21.90
CA LEU A 11 -34.91 -51.64 22.70
C LEU A 11 -34.34 -51.68 24.13
N LEU A 12 -34.02 -50.52 24.71
CA LEU A 12 -34.07 -50.34 26.16
C LEU A 12 -34.54 -48.92 26.48
N ALA A 13 -35.70 -48.83 27.13
CA ALA A 13 -36.27 -47.61 27.66
C ALA A 13 -35.54 -47.20 28.94
N ALA A 14 -35.19 -45.93 29.06
CA ALA A 14 -34.92 -45.28 30.34
C ALA A 14 -35.56 -43.88 30.34
N THR A 15 -36.60 -43.75 31.16
CA THR A 15 -37.15 -42.48 31.64
C THR A 15 -36.09 -41.69 32.41
N ILE A 16 -35.84 -40.44 32.00
CA ILE A 16 -35.27 -39.41 32.89
C ILE A 16 -36.20 -38.21 32.84
N ALA A 17 -36.66 -37.84 34.03
CA ALA A 17 -37.56 -36.75 34.31
C ALA A 17 -36.89 -35.39 34.10
N ALA A 18 -37.74 -34.40 33.84
CA ALA A 18 -37.41 -33.00 33.68
C ALA A 18 -36.45 -32.43 34.72
N CYS A 19 -35.48 -31.64 34.23
CA CYS A 19 -35.01 -30.45 34.91
C CYS A 19 -34.77 -29.39 33.83
N ALA A 20 -35.76 -28.51 33.63
CA ALA A 20 -35.54 -27.20 33.04
C ALA A 20 -35.11 -26.28 34.18
N THR A 21 -33.99 -25.56 34.00
CA THR A 21 -33.71 -24.17 34.44
C THR A 21 -32.19 -23.95 34.46
N GLY A 22 -31.70 -23.27 33.44
CA GLY A 22 -30.35 -22.70 33.36
C GLY A 22 -30.24 -21.97 32.01
N PRO A 23 -29.76 -20.71 31.97
CA PRO A 23 -29.68 -19.97 30.72
C PRO A 23 -28.73 -20.73 29.80
N GLU A 24 -29.12 -20.89 28.54
CA GLU A 24 -28.17 -21.37 27.55
C GLU A 24 -27.02 -20.37 27.51
N ASN A 25 -25.85 -20.81 27.97
CA ASN A 25 -24.58 -20.27 27.51
C ASN A 25 -24.56 -20.56 26.00
N SER A 26 -25.12 -19.63 25.23
CA SER A 26 -24.90 -19.57 23.80
C SER A 26 -23.38 -19.50 23.60
N ALA A 27 -22.86 -20.35 22.72
CA ALA A 27 -21.50 -20.19 22.22
C ALA A 27 -21.27 -18.73 21.78
N PRO A 28 -20.01 -18.23 21.76
CA PRO A 28 -19.72 -16.95 21.14
C PRO A 28 -20.34 -16.98 19.74
N LYS A 29 -21.33 -16.12 19.50
CA LYS A 29 -21.97 -16.04 18.20
C LYS A 29 -20.92 -15.48 17.26
N THR A 30 -20.72 -16.18 16.15
CA THR A 30 -19.76 -15.79 15.13
C THR A 30 -20.19 -14.45 14.56
N PHE A 31 -19.28 -13.48 14.61
CA PHE A 31 -19.38 -12.21 13.91
C PHE A 31 -19.63 -12.47 12.42
N ASP A 32 -20.67 -11.85 11.88
CA ASP A 32 -21.00 -11.84 10.46
C ASP A 32 -20.75 -10.41 9.95
N PRO A 33 -19.69 -10.17 9.16
CA PRO A 33 -19.38 -8.83 8.65
C PRO A 33 -20.50 -8.31 7.72
N ASP A 34 -21.30 -9.20 7.13
CA ASP A 34 -22.42 -8.85 6.25
C ASP A 34 -23.70 -8.48 7.03
N ASP A 35 -23.80 -8.81 8.33
CA ASP A 35 -24.91 -8.39 9.20
C ASP A 35 -24.42 -8.06 10.63
N PRO A 36 -23.65 -6.97 10.79
CA PRO A 36 -23.05 -6.58 12.08
C PRO A 36 -24.10 -6.16 13.12
N LEU A 37 -25.35 -6.00 12.69
CA LEU A 37 -26.48 -5.58 13.52
C LEU A 37 -27.47 -6.72 13.78
N ALA A 38 -27.21 -7.94 13.29
CA ALA A 38 -28.08 -9.11 13.47
C ALA A 38 -28.51 -9.36 14.92
N GLU A 39 -27.59 -9.18 15.86
CA GLU A 39 -27.87 -9.33 17.30
C GLU A 39 -28.76 -8.21 17.85
N THR A 40 -28.54 -6.98 17.37
CA THR A 40 -29.33 -5.80 17.75
C THR A 40 -30.76 -5.93 17.22
N ASP A 41 -30.92 -6.44 16.00
CA ASP A 41 -32.21 -6.72 15.36
C ASP A 41 -32.99 -7.85 16.05
N GLN A 42 -32.30 -8.80 16.70
CA GLN A 42 -32.96 -9.88 17.45
C GLN A 42 -33.39 -9.48 18.86
N ALA A 43 -32.91 -8.35 19.38
CA ALA A 43 -33.23 -7.83 20.72
C ALA A 43 -34.57 -7.06 20.80
N LEU A 44 -35.53 -7.37 19.91
CA LEU A 44 -36.89 -6.78 19.86
C LEU A 44 -37.78 -7.20 21.04
N THR A 45 -37.30 -7.07 22.28
CA THR A 45 -38.17 -7.12 23.45
C THR A 45 -39.02 -5.86 23.50
N PRO A 46 -40.33 -5.94 23.85
CA PRO A 46 -41.14 -4.75 24.08
C PRO A 46 -40.51 -3.92 25.20
N LEU A 47 -40.19 -2.66 24.91
CA LEU A 47 -39.62 -1.72 25.89
C LEU A 47 -40.60 -1.51 27.05
N ALA A 48 -40.07 -1.22 28.24
CA ALA A 48 -40.90 -0.91 29.42
C ALA A 48 -41.79 0.33 29.21
N THR A 49 -41.41 1.23 28.28
CA THR A 49 -42.15 2.44 27.93
C THR A 49 -42.25 2.61 26.41
N GLN A 50 -43.48 2.73 25.89
CA GLN A 50 -43.73 3.00 24.47
C GLN A 50 -43.47 4.47 24.13
N CYS A 51 -43.05 4.73 22.90
CA CYS A 51 -42.82 6.06 22.37
C CYS A 51 -44.11 6.86 22.33
N THR A 52 -43.99 8.18 22.47
CA THR A 52 -45.13 9.11 22.45
C THR A 52 -45.02 10.07 21.28
N PHE A 53 -46.15 10.40 20.65
CA PHE A 53 -46.21 11.37 19.56
C PHE A 53 -47.17 12.52 19.83
N ASN A 54 -46.70 13.74 19.63
CA ASN A 54 -47.52 14.95 19.66
C ASN A 54 -47.85 15.41 18.23
N PRO A 55 -49.10 15.20 17.75
CA PRO A 55 -49.48 15.56 16.37
C PRO A 55 -49.55 17.08 16.12
N THR A 56 -49.57 17.90 17.17
CA THR A 56 -49.59 19.37 17.04
C THR A 56 -48.21 19.91 16.75
N THR A 57 -47.19 19.35 17.42
CA THR A 57 -45.79 19.80 17.26
C THR A 57 -45.01 18.92 16.28
N GLY A 58 -45.51 17.73 15.94
CA GLY A 58 -44.81 16.72 15.14
C GLY A 58 -43.61 16.10 15.87
N LEU A 59 -43.62 16.12 17.22
CA LEU A 59 -42.52 15.60 18.05
C LEU A 59 -42.81 14.15 18.47
N MET A 60 -41.87 13.26 18.18
CA MET A 60 -41.81 11.89 18.71
C MET A 60 -40.79 11.84 19.85
N THR A 61 -41.16 11.25 20.98
CA THR A 61 -40.28 11.05 22.14
C THR A 61 -40.13 9.57 22.43
N VAL A 62 -38.89 9.12 22.59
CA VAL A 62 -38.48 7.75 22.89
C VAL A 62 -37.66 7.76 24.17
N VAL A 63 -37.98 6.87 25.11
CA VAL A 63 -37.23 6.69 26.35
C VAL A 63 -36.71 5.26 26.38
N ILE A 64 -35.40 5.11 26.54
CA ILE A 64 -34.73 3.80 26.67
C ILE A 64 -34.51 3.58 28.17
N ALA A 65 -34.96 2.45 28.70
CA ALA A 65 -34.68 2.09 30.10
C ALA A 65 -33.33 1.39 30.21
N ALA A 66 -32.77 1.38 31.41
CA ALA A 66 -31.42 0.90 31.67
C ALA A 66 -31.14 -0.51 31.13
N GLY A 67 -30.20 -0.59 30.20
CA GLY A 67 -29.76 -1.84 29.58
C GLY A 67 -30.64 -2.30 28.42
N GLU A 68 -31.55 -1.47 27.92
CA GLU A 68 -32.47 -1.84 26.83
C GLU A 68 -31.96 -1.39 25.45
N THR A 69 -32.40 -2.10 24.41
CA THR A 69 -32.21 -1.74 23.00
C THR A 69 -33.49 -1.15 22.42
N ALA A 70 -33.41 0.06 21.87
CA ALA A 70 -34.48 0.66 21.10
C ALA A 70 -34.13 0.65 19.60
N VAL A 71 -35.03 0.10 18.78
CA VAL A 71 -34.97 0.11 17.32
C VAL A 71 -36.04 1.06 16.81
N ILE A 72 -35.64 2.13 16.14
CA ILE A 72 -36.56 3.06 15.47
C ILE A 72 -36.48 2.79 13.97
N ALA A 73 -37.61 2.40 13.37
CA ALA A 73 -37.65 1.98 11.97
C ALA A 73 -38.89 2.52 11.25
N ARG A 74 -38.82 2.60 9.91
CA ARG A 74 -39.97 2.87 9.06
C ARG A 74 -40.65 1.56 8.65
N SER A 75 -41.96 1.50 8.70
CA SER A 75 -42.76 0.41 8.16
C SER A 75 -42.69 0.38 6.64
N ALA A 76 -42.43 -0.80 6.08
CA ALA A 76 -42.42 -1.04 4.63
C ALA A 76 -43.79 -0.82 3.96
N ALA A 77 -44.90 -1.00 4.70
CA ALA A 77 -46.24 -1.05 4.11
C ALA A 77 -46.94 0.31 4.05
N ASP A 78 -46.69 1.22 5.01
CA ASP A 78 -47.52 2.41 5.24
C ASP A 78 -46.77 3.65 5.73
N SER A 79 -45.42 3.66 5.65
CA SER A 79 -44.59 4.78 6.13
C SER A 79 -44.79 5.14 7.62
N ALA A 80 -45.38 4.24 8.40
CA ALA A 80 -45.48 4.39 9.85
C ALA A 80 -44.09 4.32 10.49
N ILE A 81 -43.86 5.10 11.53
CA ILE A 81 -42.63 5.01 12.33
C ILE A 81 -42.89 4.10 13.53
N LEU A 82 -42.04 3.11 13.72
CA LEU A 82 -42.15 2.06 14.71
C LEU A 82 -41.01 2.13 15.71
N GLN A 83 -41.28 1.74 16.96
CA GLN A 83 -40.30 1.47 18.01
C GLN A 83 -40.37 -0.01 18.37
N ASN A 84 -39.28 -0.75 18.19
CA ASN A 84 -39.19 -2.21 18.35
C ASN A 84 -40.34 -2.94 17.61
N GLY A 85 -40.65 -2.48 16.40
CA GLY A 85 -41.73 -3.02 15.57
C GLY A 85 -43.15 -2.67 16.00
N GLN A 86 -43.34 -1.83 17.03
CA GLN A 86 -44.65 -1.38 17.52
C GLN A 86 -44.89 0.11 17.20
N ALA A 87 -46.13 0.50 16.92
CA ALA A 87 -46.48 1.91 16.72
C ALA A 87 -46.42 2.69 18.05
N CYS A 88 -46.11 3.99 18.01
CA CYS A 88 -46.17 4.86 19.19
C CYS A 88 -47.61 5.13 19.69
N ASP A 89 -47.71 5.73 20.88
CA ASP A 89 -48.93 6.38 21.33
C ASP A 89 -49.31 7.49 20.33
N ASN A 90 -50.35 7.19 19.53
CA ASN A 90 -50.74 7.81 18.27
C ASN A 90 -49.84 7.42 17.07
N PRO A 91 -50.44 7.02 15.92
CA PRO A 91 -49.68 6.65 14.74
C PRO A 91 -48.91 7.85 14.19
N VAL A 92 -47.61 7.66 14.02
CA VAL A 92 -46.69 8.63 13.41
C VAL A 92 -46.43 8.21 11.98
N THR A 93 -46.52 9.16 11.06
CA THR A 93 -46.16 8.95 9.65
C THR A 93 -45.03 9.88 9.26
N ALA A 94 -44.29 9.53 8.21
CA ALA A 94 -43.25 10.39 7.64
C ALA A 94 -43.75 11.83 7.34
N SER A 95 -45.01 12.01 6.94
CA SER A 95 -45.60 13.32 6.64
C SER A 95 -45.91 14.19 7.87
N THR A 96 -46.11 13.57 9.03
CA THR A 96 -46.49 14.25 10.28
C THR A 96 -45.30 14.44 11.23
N LEU A 97 -44.26 13.64 11.08
CA LEU A 97 -43.03 13.72 11.85
C LEU A 97 -42.23 15.00 11.53
N LYS A 98 -41.71 15.66 12.57
CA LYS A 98 -40.82 16.81 12.46
C LYS A 98 -39.51 16.61 13.20
N LYS A 99 -39.56 15.97 14.38
CA LYS A 99 -38.40 15.73 15.24
C LYS A 99 -38.55 14.43 16.02
N ILE A 100 -37.45 13.71 16.17
CA ILE A 100 -37.33 12.59 17.12
C ILE A 100 -36.43 13.03 18.26
N THR A 101 -36.80 12.71 19.50
CA THR A 101 -35.94 12.87 20.67
C THR A 101 -35.86 11.55 21.40
N VAL A 102 -34.65 11.05 21.59
CA VAL A 102 -34.34 9.81 22.28
C VAL A 102 -33.56 10.14 23.54
N THR A 103 -34.02 9.64 24.69
CA THR A 103 -33.33 9.78 25.96
C THR A 103 -33.11 8.41 26.58
N GLY A 104 -31.87 8.07 26.89
CA GLY A 104 -31.49 6.91 27.67
C GLY A 104 -31.43 7.21 29.16
N SER A 105 -30.72 6.36 29.87
CA SER A 105 -30.75 6.24 31.32
C SER A 105 -29.33 6.09 31.88
N SER A 106 -29.11 5.33 32.95
CA SER A 106 -27.78 5.13 33.55
C SER A 106 -27.22 3.73 33.33
N GLY A 107 -27.90 2.88 32.57
CA GLY A 107 -27.38 1.59 32.12
C GLY A 107 -26.79 1.71 30.72
N ASP A 108 -26.19 0.62 30.22
CA ASP A 108 -25.63 0.58 28.86
C ASP A 108 -26.78 0.45 27.85
N ASP A 109 -27.18 1.56 27.26
CA ASP A 109 -28.36 1.69 26.41
C ASP A 109 -27.96 1.64 24.92
N THR A 110 -28.72 0.93 24.08
CA THR A 110 -28.47 0.86 22.63
C THR A 110 -29.61 1.47 21.85
N LEU A 111 -29.32 2.39 20.94
CA LEU A 111 -30.25 2.90 19.94
C LEU A 111 -29.84 2.42 18.55
N LEU A 112 -30.73 1.72 17.84
CA LEU A 112 -30.61 1.45 16.42
C LEU A 112 -31.58 2.33 15.63
N LEU A 113 -31.03 3.11 14.70
CA LEU A 113 -31.78 3.82 13.68
C LEU A 113 -31.75 3.00 12.39
N ASP A 114 -32.88 2.36 12.07
CA ASP A 114 -33.03 1.49 10.91
C ASP A 114 -33.69 2.26 9.76
N PHE A 115 -32.88 2.56 8.74
CA PHE A 115 -33.28 3.22 7.52
C PHE A 115 -33.49 2.26 6.35
N THR A 116 -33.45 0.93 6.53
CA THR A 116 -33.59 -0.05 5.43
C THR A 116 -34.85 0.18 4.61
N ASN A 117 -35.94 0.56 5.27
CA ASN A 117 -37.20 0.89 4.60
C ASN A 117 -37.31 2.35 4.14
N GLY A 118 -36.21 3.09 4.10
CA GLY A 118 -36.00 4.48 3.71
C GLY A 118 -36.05 5.50 4.85
N LEU A 119 -35.41 6.65 4.64
CA LEU A 119 -35.25 7.72 5.63
C LEU A 119 -36.59 8.20 6.24
N PHE A 120 -36.56 8.55 7.52
CA PHE A 120 -37.67 9.30 8.12
C PHE A 120 -37.70 10.66 7.41
N ALA A 121 -38.79 11.05 6.75
CA ALA A 121 -38.86 12.31 6.01
C ALA A 121 -38.87 13.53 6.97
N LEU A 122 -37.74 13.80 7.61
CA LEU A 122 -37.52 14.90 8.53
C LEU A 122 -37.47 16.18 7.69
N GLY A 123 -38.29 17.16 8.06
CA GLY A 123 -38.70 18.27 7.20
C GLY A 123 -37.56 18.89 6.39
N THR A 124 -37.76 19.00 5.08
CA THR A 124 -36.87 19.55 4.05
C THR A 124 -36.54 21.05 4.19
N THR A 125 -36.66 21.61 5.40
CA THR A 125 -36.52 23.05 5.65
C THR A 125 -35.72 23.29 6.94
N SER A 126 -34.41 23.48 6.78
CA SER A 126 -33.51 24.49 7.41
C SER A 126 -33.75 25.04 8.83
N ALA A 127 -34.57 24.44 9.68
CA ALA A 127 -34.83 24.91 11.03
C ALA A 127 -34.23 23.95 12.06
N ALA A 128 -33.58 24.49 13.10
CA ALA A 128 -33.06 23.78 14.28
C ALA A 128 -34.10 22.95 15.08
N SER A 129 -35.32 22.81 14.54
CA SER A 129 -36.43 22.00 15.03
C SER A 129 -36.65 20.69 14.24
N SER A 130 -35.84 20.40 13.21
CA SER A 130 -35.84 19.11 12.48
C SER A 130 -34.60 18.26 12.84
N GLY A 131 -34.71 16.94 12.70
CA GLY A 131 -33.62 15.98 12.97
C GLY A 131 -33.92 14.97 14.09
N ILE A 132 -32.93 14.14 14.41
CA ILE A 132 -32.93 13.18 15.51
C ILE A 132 -31.99 13.71 16.58
N ALA A 133 -32.51 13.92 17.80
CA ALA A 133 -31.70 14.28 18.95
C ALA A 133 -31.59 13.07 19.88
N VAL A 134 -30.36 12.61 20.13
CA VAL A 134 -30.05 11.43 20.94
C VAL A 134 -29.24 11.85 22.17
N ASP A 135 -29.66 11.39 23.34
CA ASP A 135 -28.89 11.49 24.59
C ASP A 135 -29.04 10.16 25.31
N LEU A 136 -28.04 9.26 25.28
CA LEU A 136 -28.18 7.92 25.87
C LEU A 136 -27.92 7.89 27.38
N GLY A 137 -27.55 9.03 27.97
CA GLY A 137 -27.55 9.24 29.42
C GLY A 137 -26.17 9.12 30.06
N GLY A 138 -26.01 8.25 31.06
CA GLY A 138 -24.80 8.19 31.89
C GLY A 138 -24.22 6.79 32.02
N GLY A 139 -24.52 5.89 31.09
CA GLY A 139 -23.94 4.55 31.00
C GLY A 139 -22.45 4.58 30.68
N THR A 140 -21.82 3.41 30.59
CA THR A 140 -20.40 3.29 30.19
C THR A 140 -20.22 2.38 28.97
N GLY A 141 -21.27 2.22 28.18
CA GLY A 141 -21.31 1.35 27.02
C GLY A 141 -22.48 1.69 26.09
N ASP A 142 -22.91 2.95 26.09
CA ASP A 142 -24.04 3.38 25.28
C ASP A 142 -23.66 3.37 23.81
N LYS A 143 -24.53 2.79 22.97
CA LYS A 143 -24.25 2.52 21.56
C LYS A 143 -25.29 3.17 20.66
N LEU A 144 -24.81 3.95 19.69
CA LEU A 144 -25.63 4.40 18.57
C LEU A 144 -25.30 3.56 17.33
N ALA A 145 -26.25 2.73 16.92
CA ALA A 145 -26.19 1.96 15.70
C ALA A 145 -27.04 2.62 14.59
N ILE A 146 -26.54 2.59 13.36
CA ILE A 146 -27.25 3.07 12.17
C ILE A 146 -27.19 1.99 11.11
N LYS A 147 -28.34 1.69 10.52
CA LYS A 147 -28.48 0.80 9.36
C LYS A 147 -29.02 1.62 8.20
N GLY A 148 -28.27 1.72 7.12
CA GLY A 148 -28.67 2.46 5.94
C GLY A 148 -29.72 1.73 5.10
N THR A 149 -29.86 2.19 3.87
CA THR A 149 -30.93 1.84 2.95
C THR A 149 -30.47 0.75 1.98
N SER A 150 -31.31 0.43 0.99
CA SER A 150 -30.94 -0.46 -0.11
C SER A 150 -30.46 0.31 -1.36
N ALA A 151 -30.07 1.58 -1.17
CA ALA A 151 -29.62 2.48 -2.21
C ALA A 151 -28.44 3.28 -1.66
N ALA A 152 -27.62 3.81 -2.57
CA ALA A 152 -26.46 4.64 -2.22
C ALA A 152 -26.78 5.68 -1.15
N ASP A 153 -26.07 5.57 -0.03
CA ASP A 153 -26.14 6.40 1.15
C ASP A 153 -24.85 7.23 1.32
N ASN A 154 -24.97 8.36 2.00
CA ASN A 154 -23.84 9.26 2.25
C ASN A 154 -23.83 9.69 3.71
N PHE A 155 -22.90 9.15 4.49
CA PHE A 155 -22.76 9.40 5.91
C PHE A 155 -21.53 10.25 6.19
N ASN A 156 -21.72 11.43 6.78
CA ASN A 156 -20.64 12.31 7.20
C ASN A 156 -20.69 12.56 8.71
N PHE A 157 -19.64 12.11 9.42
CA PHE A 157 -19.54 12.15 10.87
C PHE A 157 -18.79 13.38 11.36
N GLY A 158 -19.51 14.34 11.96
CA GLY A 158 -18.94 15.49 12.65
C GLY A 158 -18.86 15.34 14.16
N ALA A 159 -18.13 16.24 14.82
CA ALA A 159 -17.83 16.24 16.25
C ALA A 159 -19.02 16.32 17.23
N ALA A 160 -20.27 16.31 16.77
CA ALA A 160 -21.49 16.12 17.57
C ALA A 160 -22.72 15.91 16.67
N SER A 161 -22.50 15.43 15.44
CA SER A 161 -23.59 15.28 14.47
C SER A 161 -23.24 14.33 13.36
N ILE A 162 -24.27 13.75 12.76
CA ILE A 162 -24.17 12.92 11.57
C ILE A 162 -25.05 13.57 10.50
N LEU A 163 -24.48 13.75 9.32
CA LEU A 163 -25.21 14.15 8.12
C LEU A 163 -25.42 12.88 7.30
N LEU A 164 -26.65 12.61 6.90
CA LEU A 164 -27.06 11.41 6.18
C LEU A 164 -27.20 11.67 4.68
N ASN A 165 -26.88 12.89 4.24
CA ASN A 165 -26.94 13.33 2.87
C ASN A 165 -25.96 14.50 2.66
N THR A 166 -25.96 15.06 1.44
CA THR A 166 -25.04 16.13 1.03
C THR A 166 -25.47 17.54 1.44
N ASP A 167 -26.52 17.69 2.24
CA ASP A 167 -26.91 18.98 2.77
C ASP A 167 -25.98 19.45 3.91
N ALA A 168 -26.15 20.70 4.32
CA ALA A 168 -25.33 21.30 5.39
C ALA A 168 -25.98 21.16 6.78
N ASN A 169 -27.11 20.46 6.88
CA ASN A 169 -27.90 20.39 8.10
C ASN A 169 -27.48 19.17 8.92
N LYS A 170 -27.57 19.31 10.25
CA LYS A 170 -27.35 18.18 11.15
C LYS A 170 -28.60 17.31 11.17
N ASP A 171 -28.53 16.14 10.56
CA ASP A 171 -29.65 15.18 10.55
C ASP A 171 -29.79 14.47 11.89
N ILE A 172 -28.66 14.05 12.46
CA ILE A 172 -28.57 13.46 13.79
C ILE A 172 -27.66 14.31 14.66
N THR A 173 -28.08 14.57 15.89
CA THR A 173 -27.26 15.16 16.95
C THR A 173 -27.26 14.20 18.13
N TYR A 174 -26.12 14.02 18.76
CA TYR A 174 -25.96 13.07 19.85
C TYR A 174 -25.17 13.65 21.02
N THR A 175 -25.36 13.07 22.20
CA THR A 175 -24.60 13.34 23.43
C THR A 175 -24.60 12.06 24.26
N ASN A 176 -23.55 11.84 25.06
CA ASN A 176 -23.39 10.63 25.88
C ASN A 176 -23.56 9.35 25.04
N VAL A 177 -22.71 9.18 24.04
CA VAL A 177 -22.61 7.95 23.24
C VAL A 177 -21.16 7.50 23.33
N GLU A 178 -20.95 6.22 23.69
CA GLU A 178 -19.62 5.65 23.88
C GLU A 178 -19.12 4.82 22.71
N SER A 179 -20.00 4.35 21.83
CA SER A 179 -19.59 3.64 20.61
C SER A 179 -20.59 3.82 19.47
N PHE A 180 -20.07 3.74 18.24
CA PHE A 180 -20.87 3.82 17.03
C PHE A 180 -20.71 2.54 16.21
N VAL A 181 -21.81 2.06 15.64
CA VAL A 181 -21.78 1.02 14.61
C VAL A 181 -22.62 1.45 13.42
N VAL A 182 -22.01 1.48 12.25
CA VAL A 182 -22.63 1.93 11.01
C VAL A 182 -22.61 0.78 10.03
N SER A 183 -23.78 0.39 9.55
CA SER A 183 -23.94 -0.47 8.37
C SER A 183 -24.50 0.41 7.27
N LEU A 184 -23.74 0.61 6.18
CA LEU A 184 -24.11 1.54 5.11
C LEU A 184 -25.27 1.00 4.28
N GLY A 185 -25.32 -0.32 4.04
CA GLY A 185 -26.50 -0.98 3.49
C GLY A 185 -26.20 -1.68 2.17
N ASP A 186 -27.13 -1.60 1.21
CA ASP A 186 -26.84 -2.00 -0.17
C ASP A 186 -26.66 -0.75 -1.05
N GLY A 187 -25.83 -0.83 -2.08
CA GLY A 187 -25.53 0.23 -3.03
C GLY A 187 -24.13 0.79 -2.83
N ASP A 188 -23.68 1.64 -3.75
CA ASP A 188 -22.36 2.27 -3.64
C ASP A 188 -22.43 3.42 -2.63
N ASP A 189 -21.97 3.16 -1.41
CA ASP A 189 -22.11 4.05 -0.26
C ASP A 189 -20.86 4.87 0.00
N VAL A 190 -21.02 6.00 0.70
CA VAL A 190 -19.90 6.85 1.12
C VAL A 190 -19.96 7.12 2.61
N TYR A 191 -18.95 6.66 3.33
CA TYR A 191 -18.64 7.10 4.69
C TYR A 191 -17.56 8.18 4.64
N THR A 192 -17.71 9.22 5.45
CA THR A 192 -16.70 10.27 5.64
C THR A 192 -16.56 10.60 7.11
N SER A 193 -15.37 10.39 7.68
CA SER A 193 -15.04 10.94 8.99
C SER A 193 -14.70 12.43 8.83
N ALA A 194 -15.40 13.34 9.51
CA ALA A 194 -15.20 14.77 9.30
C ALA A 194 -13.88 15.24 9.92
N GLY A 195 -12.97 15.72 9.07
CA GLY A 195 -11.81 16.50 9.48
C GLY A 195 -12.22 17.89 9.99
N GLY A 196 -11.97 18.18 11.27
CA GLY A 196 -12.20 19.50 11.85
C GLY A 196 -11.34 19.72 13.08
N GLY A 197 -10.22 20.43 12.89
CA GLY A 197 -9.13 20.56 13.85
C GLY A 197 -9.50 20.99 15.28
N ALA A 198 -8.77 20.38 16.22
CA ALA A 198 -8.56 20.82 17.60
C ALA A 198 -9.80 21.22 18.42
N ALA A 199 -10.46 20.23 19.04
CA ALA A 199 -10.87 20.28 20.45
C ALA A 199 -11.56 18.95 20.83
N GLY A 200 -10.98 18.25 21.81
CA GLY A 200 -11.43 16.94 22.25
C GLY A 200 -12.92 16.87 22.58
N GLY A 201 -13.51 15.71 22.28
CA GLY A 201 -14.82 15.35 22.81
C GLY A 201 -15.69 14.43 21.96
N VAL A 202 -15.29 14.03 20.75
CA VAL A 202 -16.05 13.02 19.99
C VAL A 202 -15.16 11.97 19.28
N PHE A 203 -13.96 12.33 18.82
CA PHE A 203 -12.98 11.34 18.32
C PHE A 203 -12.19 10.73 19.48
N GLY A 204 -12.91 10.32 20.54
CA GLY A 204 -12.41 9.58 21.70
C GLY A 204 -12.97 8.15 21.77
N GLN A 205 -13.93 7.83 20.89
CA GLN A 205 -14.81 6.68 20.98
C GLN A 205 -14.67 5.78 19.74
N PRO A 206 -14.67 4.45 19.91
CA PRO A 206 -14.58 3.53 18.78
C PRO A 206 -15.76 3.63 17.81
N ILE A 207 -15.47 3.55 16.52
CA ILE A 207 -16.46 3.47 15.43
C ILE A 207 -16.21 2.18 14.66
N SER A 208 -17.25 1.41 14.38
CA SER A 208 -17.16 0.31 13.39
C SER A 208 -18.06 0.63 12.20
N VAL A 209 -17.50 0.61 11.00
CA VAL A 209 -18.18 0.91 9.75
C VAL A 209 -18.14 -0.31 8.84
N PHE A 210 -19.30 -0.68 8.33
CA PHE A 210 -19.52 -1.83 7.46
C PHE A 210 -20.19 -1.32 6.19
N GLY A 211 -19.58 -1.53 5.04
CA GLY A 211 -20.14 -1.10 3.76
C GLY A 211 -21.39 -1.91 3.41
N GLY A 212 -21.21 -3.21 3.19
CA GLY A 212 -22.28 -4.11 2.78
C GLY A 212 -22.15 -4.39 1.28
N PRO A 213 -23.25 -4.69 0.56
CA PRO A 213 -23.17 -4.92 -0.88
C PRO A 213 -23.07 -3.63 -1.69
N GLY A 214 -21.95 -3.38 -2.36
CA GLY A 214 -21.74 -2.17 -3.14
C GLY A 214 -20.27 -1.89 -3.37
N ASN A 215 -19.94 -0.87 -4.15
CA ASN A 215 -18.58 -0.34 -4.17
C ASN A 215 -18.52 0.86 -3.21
N ASP A 216 -18.08 0.62 -1.99
CA ASP A 216 -18.17 1.60 -0.91
C ASP A 216 -16.89 2.42 -0.76
N VAL A 217 -17.04 3.67 -0.31
CA VAL A 217 -15.92 4.59 -0.11
C VAL A 217 -15.87 5.09 1.32
N PHE A 218 -14.79 4.79 2.02
CA PHE A 218 -14.48 5.21 3.38
C PHE A 218 -13.45 6.33 3.36
N ASN A 219 -13.92 7.59 3.30
CA ASN A 219 -13.05 8.76 3.34
C ASN A 219 -12.62 9.07 4.76
N GLN A 220 -11.32 8.99 5.01
CA GLN A 220 -10.70 9.36 6.28
C GLN A 220 -10.48 10.87 6.31
N GLY A 221 -10.89 11.51 7.41
CA GLY A 221 -10.81 12.96 7.60
C GLY A 221 -9.37 13.45 7.74
N SER A 222 -9.13 14.76 7.65
CA SER A 222 -7.76 15.32 7.60
C SER A 222 -6.98 15.31 8.92
N ALA A 223 -7.60 14.82 9.99
CA ALA A 223 -7.03 14.76 11.33
C ALA A 223 -7.20 13.35 11.88
N ALA A 224 -6.28 12.97 12.77
CA ALA A 224 -6.34 11.71 13.50
C ALA A 224 -7.65 11.54 14.25
N THR A 225 -8.27 10.39 14.05
CA THR A 225 -9.35 9.84 14.86
C THR A 225 -8.75 8.90 15.91
N VAL A 226 -9.57 8.39 16.83
CA VAL A 226 -9.12 7.26 17.66
C VAL A 226 -10.00 6.06 17.33
N SER A 227 -9.38 5.07 16.69
CA SER A 227 -9.88 3.72 16.48
C SER A 227 -11.16 3.61 15.65
N GLU A 228 -10.99 3.39 14.36
CA GLU A 228 -12.03 3.01 13.41
C GLU A 228 -11.83 1.56 12.95
N THR A 229 -12.85 0.70 13.05
CA THR A 229 -12.84 -0.62 12.40
C THR A 229 -13.62 -0.54 11.10
N ILE A 230 -12.99 -0.87 9.98
CA ILE A 230 -13.61 -0.79 8.64
C ILE A 230 -13.70 -2.19 8.03
N SER A 231 -14.84 -2.50 7.43
CA SER A 231 -15.07 -3.69 6.61
C SER A 231 -15.89 -3.26 5.38
N GLY A 232 -15.40 -3.54 4.18
CA GLY A 232 -16.09 -3.10 2.95
C GLY A 232 -17.35 -3.91 2.66
N GLY A 233 -17.27 -5.24 2.77
CA GLY A 233 -18.40 -6.13 2.52
C GLY A 233 -18.27 -6.78 1.15
N SER A 234 -19.27 -6.65 0.28
CA SER A 234 -19.20 -7.28 -1.04
C SER A 234 -19.17 -6.23 -2.15
N GLY A 235 -18.11 -6.22 -2.95
CA GLY A 235 -17.97 -5.34 -4.10
C GLY A 235 -16.52 -4.97 -4.29
N ILE A 236 -16.25 -3.72 -4.67
CA ILE A 236 -14.90 -3.16 -4.71
C ILE A 236 -14.90 -1.94 -3.81
N ASP A 237 -14.28 -2.07 -2.66
CA ASP A 237 -14.36 -1.12 -1.57
C ASP A 237 -13.06 -0.33 -1.44
N THR A 238 -13.19 0.96 -1.10
CA THR A 238 -12.08 1.92 -1.08
C THR A 238 -11.95 2.59 0.28
N VAL A 239 -10.78 2.49 0.90
CA VAL A 239 -10.40 3.34 2.04
C VAL A 239 -9.47 4.46 1.54
N SER A 240 -9.83 5.71 1.80
CA SER A 240 -9.08 6.88 1.29
C SER A 240 -8.58 7.79 2.40
N TYR A 241 -7.27 7.90 2.52
CA TYR A 241 -6.55 8.85 3.37
C TYR A 241 -6.12 10.12 2.62
N ALA A 242 -6.67 10.38 1.42
CA ALA A 242 -6.27 11.49 0.54
C ALA A 242 -6.36 12.91 1.16
N SER A 243 -7.05 13.06 2.30
CA SER A 243 -7.12 14.32 3.03
C SER A 243 -6.03 14.49 4.11
N ARG A 244 -5.19 13.47 4.32
CA ARG A 244 -4.09 13.45 5.29
C ARG A 244 -2.84 14.07 4.70
N SER A 245 -2.14 14.85 5.52
CA SER A 245 -0.83 15.42 5.18
C SER A 245 0.32 14.79 5.96
N ALA A 246 0.03 13.86 6.87
CA ALA A 246 1.01 13.10 7.62
C ALA A 246 1.03 11.68 7.08
N SER A 247 2.20 11.04 7.16
CA SER A 247 2.39 9.63 6.80
C SER A 247 1.37 8.73 7.48
N VAL A 248 0.77 7.81 6.73
CA VAL A 248 -0.07 6.73 7.23
C VAL A 248 0.61 5.38 7.02
N THR A 249 0.37 4.43 7.91
CA THR A 249 0.81 3.05 7.76
C THR A 249 -0.42 2.15 7.72
N VAL A 250 -0.82 1.73 6.53
CA VAL A 250 -2.08 1.02 6.28
C VAL A 250 -1.82 -0.46 5.96
N THR A 251 -2.58 -1.38 6.55
CA THR A 251 -2.50 -2.81 6.23
C THR A 251 -3.87 -3.42 6.05
N ILE A 252 -4.18 -3.87 4.83
CA ILE A 252 -5.46 -4.53 4.52
C ILE A 252 -5.46 -5.94 5.15
N GLY A 253 -6.56 -6.31 5.84
CA GLY A 253 -6.88 -7.71 6.16
C GLY A 253 -6.21 -8.30 7.40
N ALA A 254 -5.42 -7.52 8.14
CA ALA A 254 -4.64 -8.05 9.26
C ALA A 254 -5.31 -7.91 10.64
N GLY A 255 -6.42 -7.17 10.77
CA GLY A 255 -6.98 -6.79 12.08
C GLY A 255 -5.92 -6.15 12.99
N ALA A 256 -4.99 -5.43 12.37
CA ALA A 256 -3.85 -4.79 13.01
C ALA A 256 -4.05 -3.29 12.95
N ASN A 257 -3.68 -2.61 14.04
CA ASN A 257 -3.66 -1.16 14.14
C ASN A 257 -2.90 -0.53 12.95
N ASP A 258 -3.66 0.02 12.03
CA ASP A 258 -3.27 0.71 10.83
C ASP A 258 -3.67 2.20 10.90
N GLY A 259 -3.23 3.01 9.93
CA GLY A 259 -3.34 4.48 9.94
C GLY A 259 -2.11 5.20 10.50
N ALA A 260 -2.27 6.47 10.88
CA ALA A 260 -1.15 7.26 11.41
C ALA A 260 -0.79 6.84 12.85
N ALA A 261 0.43 7.18 13.29
CA ALA A 261 0.87 6.90 14.65
C ALA A 261 -0.11 7.49 15.69
N ALA A 262 -0.77 6.60 16.45
CA ALA A 262 -1.80 6.82 17.48
C ALA A 262 -3.28 6.69 17.04
N GLU A 263 -3.56 6.30 15.80
CA GLU A 263 -4.95 6.16 15.31
C GLU A 263 -5.55 4.81 15.69
N ASN A 264 -4.78 3.71 15.64
CA ASN A 264 -5.30 2.36 15.87
C ASN A 264 -6.57 2.09 15.05
N ASP A 265 -6.59 2.56 13.79
CA ASP A 265 -7.63 2.18 12.86
C ASP A 265 -7.36 0.71 12.46
N ASP A 266 -8.37 -0.02 12.04
CA ASP A 266 -8.27 -1.42 11.69
C ASP A 266 -9.07 -1.65 10.39
N ILE A 267 -8.40 -1.84 9.27
CA ILE A 267 -9.02 -2.35 8.04
C ILE A 267 -9.10 -3.87 8.14
N MET A 268 -10.29 -4.37 8.52
CA MET A 268 -10.47 -5.74 8.98
C MET A 268 -10.64 -6.74 7.83
N SER A 269 -11.45 -6.42 6.82
CA SER A 269 -11.73 -7.31 5.69
C SER A 269 -12.32 -6.57 4.50
N ASP A 270 -12.26 -7.23 3.33
CA ASP A 270 -13.04 -6.89 2.15
C ASP A 270 -12.84 -5.42 1.72
N VAL A 271 -11.58 -5.00 1.61
CA VAL A 271 -11.19 -3.70 1.04
C VAL A 271 -10.16 -3.99 -0.03
N GLU A 272 -10.43 -3.56 -1.25
CA GLU A 272 -9.57 -3.82 -2.40
C GLU A 272 -8.73 -2.59 -2.76
N ILE A 273 -9.16 -1.39 -2.38
CA ILE A 273 -8.48 -0.15 -2.76
C ILE A 273 -8.09 0.65 -1.53
N VAL A 274 -6.82 1.01 -1.43
CA VAL A 274 -6.33 1.97 -0.43
C VAL A 274 -5.67 3.14 -1.14
N THR A 275 -5.97 4.34 -0.68
CA THR A 275 -5.33 5.57 -1.15
C THR A 275 -4.66 6.29 0.02
N GLY A 276 -3.37 6.56 -0.08
CA GLY A 276 -2.59 7.37 0.85
C GLY A 276 -2.95 8.86 0.83
N GLY A 277 -2.24 9.62 1.65
CA GLY A 277 -2.33 11.06 1.78
C GLY A 277 -1.27 11.78 0.95
N THR A 278 -0.71 12.86 1.50
CA THR A 278 0.41 13.61 0.89
C THR A 278 1.73 13.47 1.66
N GLY A 279 1.82 12.49 2.55
CA GLY A 279 3.01 12.21 3.35
C GLY A 279 3.65 10.91 2.87
N ASP A 280 4.82 10.58 3.42
CA ASP A 280 5.53 9.34 3.10
C ASP A 280 4.79 8.14 3.72
N ASP A 281 3.93 7.50 2.93
CA ASP A 281 2.99 6.49 3.38
C ASP A 281 3.55 5.07 3.26
N THR A 282 2.99 4.15 4.03
CA THR A 282 3.28 2.72 3.90
C THR A 282 1.98 1.96 3.75
N LEU A 283 1.72 1.40 2.58
CA LEU A 283 0.49 0.67 2.26
C LEU A 283 0.83 -0.79 2.03
N THR A 284 0.12 -1.69 2.69
CA THR A 284 0.32 -3.14 2.56
C THR A 284 -1.02 -3.83 2.37
N ALA A 285 -1.10 -4.75 1.41
CA ALA A 285 -2.32 -5.48 1.10
C ALA A 285 -2.36 -6.90 1.70
N ASP A 286 -3.57 -7.49 1.74
CA ASP A 286 -3.77 -8.87 2.18
C ASP A 286 -3.10 -9.83 1.21
N ALA A 287 -2.47 -10.87 1.75
CA ALA A 287 -1.70 -11.83 0.99
C ALA A 287 -2.58 -12.85 0.25
N THR A 288 -3.79 -12.53 -0.22
CA THR A 288 -4.61 -13.48 -1.02
C THR A 288 -5.53 -12.88 -2.08
N LEU A 289 -5.93 -11.62 -1.96
CA LEU A 289 -6.86 -10.96 -2.88
C LEU A 289 -6.15 -9.84 -3.66
N PRO A 290 -6.54 -9.60 -4.93
CA PRO A 290 -6.05 -8.43 -5.67
C PRO A 290 -6.35 -7.13 -4.95
N ALA A 291 -5.34 -6.29 -4.78
CA ALA A 291 -5.44 -4.96 -4.21
C ALA A 291 -4.97 -3.88 -5.19
N THR A 292 -5.52 -2.68 -5.04
CA THR A 292 -5.00 -1.45 -5.66
C THR A 292 -4.50 -0.52 -4.56
N LEU A 293 -3.21 -0.31 -4.51
CA LEU A 293 -2.56 0.60 -3.57
C LEU A 293 -2.15 1.87 -4.32
N ASN A 294 -2.65 3.03 -3.87
CA ASN A 294 -2.27 4.33 -4.41
C ASN A 294 -1.52 5.10 -3.32
N GLY A 295 -0.21 5.32 -3.47
CA GLY A 295 0.61 6.08 -2.52
C GLY A 295 0.16 7.54 -2.47
N GLY A 296 0.26 8.22 -3.61
CA GLY A 296 -0.07 9.64 -3.73
C GLY A 296 1.21 10.48 -3.79
N PRO A 297 1.19 11.74 -3.33
CA PRO A 297 2.42 12.49 -3.15
C PRO A 297 3.15 12.07 -1.88
N GLY A 298 4.47 11.89 -1.92
CA GLY A 298 5.25 11.40 -0.79
C GLY A 298 6.32 10.43 -1.27
N ASN A 299 7.27 10.04 -0.42
CA ASN A 299 8.10 8.89 -0.71
C ASN A 299 7.46 7.66 -0.05
N ASP A 300 6.67 6.93 -0.81
CA ASP A 300 5.76 5.91 -0.32
C ASP A 300 6.39 4.52 -0.37
N THR A 301 5.85 3.59 0.41
CA THR A 301 6.20 2.16 0.39
C THR A 301 4.94 1.33 0.18
N LEU A 302 4.82 0.67 -0.96
CA LEU A 302 3.65 -0.11 -1.36
C LEU A 302 3.99 -1.59 -1.45
N ILE A 303 3.18 -2.46 -0.82
CA ILE A 303 3.40 -3.91 -0.76
C ILE A 303 2.11 -4.67 -1.13
N GLY A 304 2.08 -5.34 -2.29
CA GLY A 304 0.90 -5.94 -2.92
C GLY A 304 0.33 -7.19 -2.24
N GLY A 305 1.17 -8.16 -1.89
CA GLY A 305 0.75 -9.32 -1.10
C GLY A 305 0.84 -10.65 -1.85
N SER A 306 -0.27 -11.31 -2.14
CA SER A 306 -0.26 -12.52 -2.99
C SER A 306 -1.26 -12.45 -4.13
N GLY A 307 -1.91 -11.30 -4.28
CA GLY A 307 -2.97 -11.06 -5.24
C GLY A 307 -2.39 -10.89 -6.63
N ASN A 308 -3.16 -10.30 -7.54
CA ASN A 308 -2.57 -9.70 -8.74
C ASN A 308 -2.79 -8.21 -8.55
N ASP A 309 -1.81 -7.58 -7.95
CA ASP A 309 -1.95 -6.29 -7.31
C ASP A 309 -1.60 -5.16 -8.29
N THR A 310 -2.15 -3.99 -8.03
CA THR A 310 -1.81 -2.76 -8.76
C THR A 310 -1.26 -1.75 -7.75
N LEU A 311 0.01 -1.43 -7.88
CA LEU A 311 0.73 -0.49 -7.01
C LEU A 311 1.01 0.76 -7.83
N ASN A 312 0.48 1.90 -7.39
CA ASN A 312 0.72 3.21 -7.99
C ASN A 312 1.45 4.07 -6.96
N GLY A 313 2.74 4.32 -7.15
CA GLY A 313 3.58 5.15 -6.28
C GLY A 313 3.03 6.57 -6.20
N GLY A 314 3.11 7.28 -7.31
CA GLY A 314 2.48 8.58 -7.48
C GLY A 314 3.52 9.67 -7.70
N ALA A 315 3.80 10.50 -6.70
CA ALA A 315 4.79 11.55 -6.83
C ALA A 315 5.76 11.55 -5.67
N GLY A 316 7.04 11.32 -5.95
CA GLY A 316 8.10 11.17 -4.96
C GLY A 316 8.93 9.94 -5.30
N ASN A 317 9.83 9.56 -4.41
CA ASN A 317 10.70 8.42 -4.65
C ASN A 317 10.14 7.22 -3.88
N ASP A 318 9.42 6.36 -4.59
CA ASP A 318 8.61 5.31 -4.02
C ASP A 318 9.33 3.95 -4.02
N ILE A 319 8.94 3.08 -3.10
CA ILE A 319 9.37 1.68 -3.03
C ILE A 319 8.15 0.80 -3.28
N LEU A 320 8.16 0.06 -4.39
CA LEU A 320 7.08 -0.84 -4.79
C LEU A 320 7.56 -2.27 -4.68
N ARG A 321 6.77 -3.11 -4.01
CA ARG A 321 7.00 -4.56 -3.91
C ARG A 321 5.71 -5.30 -4.20
N GLY A 322 5.60 -5.91 -5.37
CA GLY A 322 4.43 -6.72 -5.77
C GLY A 322 4.18 -7.87 -4.79
N MET A 323 5.25 -8.59 -4.42
CA MET A 323 5.21 -9.88 -3.72
C MET A 323 4.64 -10.95 -4.66
N ALA A 324 3.98 -11.99 -4.15
CA ALA A 324 3.51 -13.05 -5.04
C ALA A 324 2.35 -12.53 -5.89
N GLY A 325 2.23 -12.96 -7.14
CA GLY A 325 1.18 -12.40 -8.00
C GLY A 325 1.65 -12.15 -9.41
N ASN A 326 0.75 -11.71 -10.27
CA ASN A 326 1.14 -11.02 -11.48
C ASN A 326 0.75 -9.56 -11.30
N ASP A 327 1.72 -8.76 -10.88
CA ASP A 327 1.48 -7.43 -10.36
C ASP A 327 1.75 -6.36 -11.43
N ILE A 328 1.09 -5.22 -11.28
CA ILE A 328 1.36 -4.01 -12.05
C ILE A 328 1.90 -2.98 -11.07
N MET A 329 3.15 -2.59 -11.25
CA MET A 329 3.83 -1.58 -10.45
C MET A 329 4.11 -0.36 -11.32
N ASN A 330 3.62 0.80 -10.89
CA ASN A 330 3.80 2.08 -11.56
C ASN A 330 4.50 3.03 -10.58
N GLY A 331 5.73 3.44 -10.89
CA GLY A 331 6.47 4.44 -10.11
C GLY A 331 5.83 5.83 -10.21
N ASP A 332 5.49 6.22 -11.45
CA ASP A 332 4.94 7.54 -11.80
C ASP A 332 5.99 8.66 -11.75
N ASP A 333 5.84 9.73 -10.98
CA ASP A 333 6.79 10.85 -10.95
C ASP A 333 7.83 10.67 -9.82
N GLY A 334 9.11 10.58 -10.14
CA GLY A 334 10.20 10.55 -9.16
C GLY A 334 11.20 9.44 -9.45
N ASN A 335 12.10 9.16 -8.50
CA ASN A 335 13.09 8.10 -8.66
C ASN A 335 12.66 6.89 -7.86
N ASP A 336 12.02 5.93 -8.52
CA ASP A 336 11.33 4.84 -7.89
C ASP A 336 12.17 3.56 -7.84
N THR A 337 11.84 2.69 -6.89
CA THR A 337 12.50 1.39 -6.72
C THR A 337 11.48 0.26 -6.72
N PHE A 338 11.62 -0.65 -7.69
CA PHE A 338 10.90 -1.92 -7.76
C PHE A 338 11.73 -3.00 -7.04
N ASP A 339 11.31 -3.39 -5.85
CA ASP A 339 12.00 -4.40 -5.03
C ASP A 339 11.42 -5.79 -5.30
N GLU A 340 12.16 -6.60 -6.04
CA GLU A 340 11.73 -7.92 -6.52
C GLU A 340 12.01 -9.05 -5.51
N GLY A 341 12.46 -8.71 -4.30
CA GLY A 341 12.63 -9.65 -3.21
C GLY A 341 13.59 -10.82 -3.51
N SER A 342 13.52 -11.87 -2.69
CA SER A 342 14.49 -12.97 -2.70
C SER A 342 14.03 -14.25 -3.41
N ALA A 343 12.81 -14.28 -3.93
CA ALA A 343 12.20 -15.52 -4.43
C ALA A 343 11.18 -15.23 -5.52
N ALA A 344 10.94 -16.24 -6.36
CA ALA A 344 10.01 -16.12 -7.46
C ALA A 344 8.64 -15.59 -7.03
N ASN A 345 8.20 -14.50 -7.65
CA ASN A 345 7.08 -13.70 -7.17
C ASN A 345 5.96 -13.62 -8.23
N GLY A 346 6.28 -13.67 -9.52
CA GLY A 346 5.34 -14.08 -10.56
C GLY A 346 5.66 -13.39 -11.87
N SER A 347 4.66 -12.88 -12.60
CA SER A 347 4.89 -12.19 -13.88
C SER A 347 4.49 -10.74 -13.72
N ASP A 348 5.49 -9.92 -13.40
CA ASP A 348 5.25 -8.54 -12.97
C ASP A 348 5.52 -7.54 -14.10
N VAL A 349 4.84 -6.40 -14.03
CA VAL A 349 5.03 -5.27 -14.94
C VAL A 349 5.54 -4.08 -14.15
N MET A 350 6.76 -3.64 -14.46
CA MET A 350 7.42 -2.52 -13.77
C MET A 350 7.50 -1.32 -14.71
N ASN A 351 6.65 -0.31 -14.50
CA ASN A 351 6.64 0.94 -15.27
C ASN A 351 7.29 2.03 -14.43
N GLY A 352 8.47 2.51 -14.84
CA GLY A 352 9.22 3.55 -14.11
C GLY A 352 8.45 4.87 -14.06
N GLY A 353 8.15 5.42 -15.23
CA GLY A 353 7.51 6.73 -15.34
C GLY A 353 8.53 7.82 -15.59
N ALA A 354 8.56 8.85 -14.75
CA ALA A 354 9.37 10.05 -14.92
C ALA A 354 10.36 10.20 -13.78
N GLY A 355 11.63 9.90 -14.06
CA GLY A 355 12.73 10.18 -13.15
C GLY A 355 13.90 9.28 -13.50
N ILE A 356 14.54 8.71 -12.49
CA ILE A 356 15.58 7.70 -12.65
C ILE A 356 15.19 6.50 -11.79
N ASP A 357 14.69 5.47 -12.45
CA ASP A 357 14.01 4.36 -11.81
C ASP A 357 14.89 3.12 -11.75
N THR A 358 14.70 2.32 -10.69
CA THR A 358 15.57 1.17 -10.40
C THR A 358 14.78 -0.10 -10.18
N VAL A 359 15.13 -1.16 -10.90
CA VAL A 359 14.69 -2.52 -10.57
C VAL A 359 15.76 -3.20 -9.72
N ASP A 360 15.40 -3.61 -8.50
CA ASP A 360 16.29 -4.24 -7.53
C ASP A 360 15.97 -5.73 -7.36
N TYR A 361 16.74 -6.58 -8.04
CA TYR A 361 16.78 -8.03 -7.89
C TYR A 361 17.91 -8.50 -6.94
N SER A 362 18.56 -7.62 -6.19
CA SER A 362 19.79 -7.97 -5.47
C SER A 362 19.67 -9.01 -4.37
N ALA A 363 18.45 -9.32 -3.95
CA ALA A 363 18.18 -10.40 -3.01
C ALA A 363 18.01 -11.77 -3.70
N ARG A 364 17.99 -11.82 -5.05
CA ARG A 364 17.90 -13.06 -5.82
C ARG A 364 19.24 -13.80 -5.82
N THR A 365 19.17 -15.12 -5.76
CA THR A 365 20.36 -16.00 -5.72
C THR A 365 20.42 -16.95 -6.93
N VAL A 366 19.68 -16.63 -7.97
CA VAL A 366 19.41 -17.47 -9.14
C VAL A 366 19.65 -16.62 -10.37
N ALA A 367 20.10 -17.25 -11.46
CA ALA A 367 20.39 -16.57 -12.71
C ALA A 367 19.14 -15.87 -13.26
N LEU A 368 19.31 -14.60 -13.59
CA LEU A 368 18.32 -13.72 -14.19
C LEU A 368 18.61 -13.54 -15.68
N VAL A 369 17.56 -13.37 -16.46
CA VAL A 369 17.68 -12.84 -17.83
C VAL A 369 16.77 -11.64 -17.90
N VAL A 370 17.31 -10.46 -18.16
CA VAL A 370 16.53 -9.21 -18.22
C VAL A 370 16.92 -8.41 -19.45
N THR A 371 15.93 -7.92 -20.19
CA THR A 371 16.10 -6.91 -21.24
C THR A 371 15.14 -5.76 -20.97
N MET A 372 15.65 -4.54 -20.76
CA MET A 372 14.83 -3.37 -20.42
C MET A 372 14.10 -2.78 -21.65
N ASP A 373 13.43 -3.61 -22.46
CA ASP A 373 12.81 -3.20 -23.73
C ASP A 373 11.27 -3.07 -23.64
N GLY A 374 10.69 -3.39 -22.48
CA GLY A 374 9.25 -3.39 -22.24
C GLY A 374 8.46 -4.46 -22.99
N VAL A 375 9.13 -5.44 -23.60
CA VAL A 375 8.49 -6.59 -24.25
C VAL A 375 8.03 -7.55 -23.17
N ALA A 376 6.74 -7.90 -23.20
CA ALA A 376 6.19 -8.76 -22.18
C ALA A 376 6.72 -10.20 -22.28
N ALA A 377 7.06 -10.74 -21.11
CA ALA A 377 7.24 -12.16 -20.82
C ALA A 377 8.60 -12.77 -21.20
N ASN A 378 9.70 -12.07 -20.91
CA ASN A 378 11.05 -12.62 -21.05
C ASN A 378 12.05 -12.18 -19.99
N ASP A 379 11.62 -11.45 -18.96
CA ASP A 379 12.52 -10.94 -17.93
C ASP A 379 12.40 -11.73 -16.60
N GLY A 380 13.40 -11.56 -15.73
CA GLY A 380 13.44 -12.11 -14.37
C GLY A 380 14.08 -13.50 -14.27
N GLU A 381 13.75 -14.23 -13.20
CA GLU A 381 14.07 -15.64 -13.03
C GLU A 381 13.33 -16.48 -14.08
N ALA A 382 13.92 -17.62 -14.46
CA ALA A 382 13.31 -18.55 -15.40
C ALA A 382 11.87 -18.97 -15.00
N GLY A 383 10.89 -18.42 -15.71
CA GLY A 383 9.47 -18.74 -15.54
C GLY A 383 8.64 -17.66 -14.87
N GLU A 384 9.24 -16.59 -14.35
CA GLU A 384 8.56 -15.37 -13.90
C GLU A 384 7.93 -14.65 -15.10
N ASN A 385 8.76 -14.40 -16.11
CA ASN A 385 8.35 -13.67 -17.31
C ASN A 385 7.88 -12.27 -16.96
N ASP A 386 8.72 -11.55 -16.22
CA ASP A 386 8.53 -10.14 -15.92
C ASP A 386 8.56 -9.32 -17.22
N ASN A 387 8.19 -8.05 -17.07
CA ASN A 387 8.27 -7.04 -18.09
C ASN A 387 8.89 -5.78 -17.49
N VAL A 388 10.21 -5.67 -17.63
CA VAL A 388 10.95 -4.47 -17.27
C VAL A 388 10.83 -3.46 -18.41
N LYS A 389 10.22 -2.31 -18.12
CA LYS A 389 9.91 -1.33 -19.16
C LYS A 389 11.14 -0.56 -19.65
N ALA A 390 10.99 -0.01 -20.85
CA ALA A 390 12.05 0.77 -21.51
C ALA A 390 12.22 2.19 -20.97
N ASP A 391 11.43 2.57 -19.96
CA ASP A 391 11.57 3.79 -19.17
C ASP A 391 12.26 3.52 -17.82
N ILE A 392 12.84 2.35 -17.61
CA ILE A 392 13.71 2.06 -16.46
C ILE A 392 15.17 2.35 -16.84
N GLU A 393 15.88 3.08 -15.98
CA GLU A 393 17.30 3.41 -16.19
C GLU A 393 18.23 2.47 -15.43
N ASN A 394 17.89 1.99 -14.24
CA ASN A 394 18.82 1.23 -13.41
C ASN A 394 18.34 -0.19 -13.15
N LEU A 395 19.30 -1.11 -13.06
CA LEU A 395 19.04 -2.46 -12.58
C LEU A 395 20.18 -2.96 -11.70
N LYS A 396 19.78 -3.62 -10.61
CA LYS A 396 20.68 -4.32 -9.72
C LYS A 396 20.31 -5.80 -9.70
N ALA A 397 21.17 -6.63 -10.25
CA ALA A 397 21.02 -8.07 -10.29
C ALA A 397 21.57 -8.74 -9.03
N GLY A 398 21.50 -10.06 -8.99
CA GLY A 398 21.54 -10.87 -7.77
C GLY A 398 22.91 -11.49 -7.50
N SER A 399 22.88 -12.73 -7.00
CA SER A 399 24.07 -13.57 -6.87
C SER A 399 24.13 -14.71 -7.92
N GLY A 400 23.32 -14.60 -8.97
CA GLY A 400 23.23 -15.58 -10.06
C GLY A 400 24.28 -15.32 -11.13
N ASP A 401 24.43 -16.23 -12.10
CA ASP A 401 25.14 -15.88 -13.34
C ASP A 401 24.12 -15.17 -14.25
N ASP A 402 24.05 -13.86 -14.13
CA ASP A 402 22.95 -13.04 -14.65
C ASP A 402 23.24 -12.55 -16.09
N THR A 403 22.20 -12.35 -16.89
CA THR A 403 22.31 -11.79 -18.26
C THR A 403 21.40 -10.59 -18.38
N ILE A 404 22.00 -9.40 -18.38
CA ILE A 404 21.29 -8.13 -18.37
C ILE A 404 21.58 -7.36 -19.64
N THR A 405 20.54 -6.83 -20.27
CA THR A 405 20.63 -5.89 -21.39
C THR A 405 19.83 -4.64 -21.07
N GLY A 406 20.51 -3.49 -21.02
CA GLY A 406 19.88 -2.18 -20.88
C GLY A 406 19.14 -1.76 -22.16
N ASN A 407 18.83 -0.48 -22.27
CA ASN A 407 17.97 0.06 -23.32
C ASN A 407 18.67 1.15 -24.15
N ALA A 408 18.00 2.27 -24.41
CA ALA A 408 18.56 3.38 -25.20
C ALA A 408 18.81 4.64 -24.35
N LEU A 409 18.54 4.54 -23.05
CA LEU A 409 18.78 5.55 -22.03
C LEU A 409 20.15 5.28 -21.41
N SER A 410 20.66 6.25 -20.64
CA SER A 410 21.84 6.02 -19.81
C SER A 410 21.49 5.11 -18.65
N ASN A 411 21.99 3.87 -18.68
CA ASN A 411 21.70 2.86 -17.69
C ASN A 411 22.80 2.74 -16.62
N VAL A 412 22.40 2.43 -15.38
CA VAL A 412 23.33 1.93 -14.35
C VAL A 412 23.01 0.47 -14.08
N ILE A 413 23.93 -0.42 -14.44
CA ILE A 413 23.73 -1.87 -14.35
C ILE A 413 24.76 -2.46 -13.39
N THR A 414 24.28 -3.05 -12.29
CA THR A 414 25.11 -3.82 -11.36
C THR A 414 24.78 -5.30 -11.51
N GLY A 415 25.75 -6.12 -11.92
CA GLY A 415 25.59 -7.59 -12.03
C GLY A 415 25.41 -8.26 -10.66
N GLY A 416 26.16 -7.80 -9.67
CA GLY A 416 26.19 -8.45 -8.37
C GLY A 416 27.19 -9.60 -8.41
N ALA A 417 26.96 -10.65 -7.63
CA ALA A 417 27.90 -11.77 -7.59
C ALA A 417 27.52 -12.84 -8.63
N GLY A 418 28.50 -13.60 -9.13
CA GLY A 418 28.27 -14.54 -10.23
C GLY A 418 29.03 -14.11 -11.46
N ASN A 419 29.07 -14.94 -12.50
CA ASN A 419 29.71 -14.56 -13.76
C ASN A 419 28.64 -13.99 -14.68
N ASP A 420 28.58 -12.67 -14.74
CA ASP A 420 27.49 -11.98 -15.38
C ASP A 420 27.80 -11.60 -16.83
N VAL A 421 26.75 -11.42 -17.62
CA VAL A 421 26.82 -10.85 -18.97
C VAL A 421 26.02 -9.56 -18.96
N LEU A 422 26.73 -8.44 -19.00
CA LEU A 422 26.16 -7.10 -18.93
C LEU A 422 26.32 -6.41 -20.28
N ASN A 423 25.21 -5.91 -20.83
CA ASN A 423 25.20 -5.13 -22.06
C ASN A 423 24.42 -3.84 -21.80
N GLY A 424 25.06 -2.69 -21.94
CA GLY A 424 24.46 -1.38 -21.68
C GLY A 424 23.33 -1.08 -22.66
N GLY A 425 23.53 -1.44 -23.92
CA GLY A 425 22.59 -1.13 -24.98
C GLY A 425 23.08 0.10 -25.72
N ALA A 426 22.28 1.15 -25.82
CA ALA A 426 22.73 2.45 -26.31
C ALA A 426 22.47 3.50 -25.24
N GLY A 427 23.16 4.63 -25.30
CA GLY A 427 23.15 5.59 -24.20
C GLY A 427 24.51 5.58 -23.51
N ASP A 428 24.74 6.50 -22.60
CA ASP A 428 26.01 6.56 -21.87
C ASP A 428 25.83 5.74 -20.58
N ASP A 429 26.33 4.51 -20.57
CA ASP A 429 26.04 3.51 -19.54
C ASP A 429 27.16 3.39 -18.50
N VAL A 430 26.80 3.00 -17.27
CA VAL A 430 27.75 2.79 -16.16
C VAL A 430 27.57 1.39 -15.56
N PHE A 431 28.69 0.70 -15.37
CA PHE A 431 28.77 -0.62 -14.74
C PHE A 431 29.57 -0.56 -13.44
N PRO A 432 28.92 -0.35 -12.29
CA PRO A 432 29.57 -0.44 -10.99
C PRO A 432 29.94 -1.89 -10.67
N GLN A 433 31.19 -2.13 -10.27
CA GLN A 433 31.72 -3.47 -9.95
C GLN A 433 31.77 -3.75 -8.45
N GLY A 434 30.96 -3.05 -7.64
CA GLY A 434 30.86 -3.25 -6.20
C GLY A 434 32.16 -3.03 -5.41
N ALA A 435 32.15 -3.45 -4.14
CA ALA A 435 33.28 -3.23 -3.20
C ALA A 435 34.21 -4.45 -3.04
N ALA A 436 33.84 -5.60 -3.59
CA ALA A 436 34.58 -6.85 -3.47
C ALA A 436 34.38 -7.66 -4.75
N ALA A 437 35.35 -8.52 -5.06
CA ALA A 437 35.30 -9.42 -6.22
C ALA A 437 34.00 -10.22 -6.21
N ASP A 438 33.31 -10.16 -7.33
CA ASP A 438 31.93 -10.54 -7.49
C ASP A 438 31.74 -11.59 -8.60
N GLY A 439 32.64 -11.67 -9.58
CA GLY A 439 32.79 -12.88 -10.39
C GLY A 439 33.75 -12.72 -11.56
N ASN A 440 33.40 -13.28 -12.71
CA ASN A 440 34.13 -13.02 -13.96
C ASN A 440 33.12 -12.56 -15.00
N ASP A 441 32.98 -11.25 -15.12
CA ASP A 441 31.89 -10.67 -15.89
C ASP A 441 32.29 -10.46 -17.34
N THR A 442 31.30 -10.38 -18.22
CA THR A 442 31.48 -9.93 -19.60
C THR A 442 30.68 -8.66 -19.79
N ILE A 443 31.35 -7.55 -20.03
CA ILE A 443 30.74 -6.22 -20.08
C ILE A 443 30.87 -5.65 -21.49
N SER A 444 29.76 -5.22 -22.07
CA SER A 444 29.68 -4.50 -23.35
C SER A 444 28.95 -3.18 -23.07
N GLY A 445 29.53 -2.06 -23.48
CA GLY A 445 28.88 -0.75 -23.38
C GLY A 445 27.80 -0.62 -24.44
N GLY A 446 28.26 -0.52 -25.69
CA GLY A 446 27.41 -0.44 -26.88
C GLY A 446 27.56 0.92 -27.53
N PRO A 447 26.52 1.47 -28.21
CA PRO A 447 26.61 2.82 -28.73
C PRO A 447 26.42 3.88 -27.64
N GLY A 448 27.49 4.56 -27.27
CA GLY A 448 27.45 5.55 -26.21
C GLY A 448 28.84 6.03 -25.85
N VAL A 449 28.93 6.64 -24.67
CA VAL A 449 30.18 6.79 -23.91
C VAL A 449 30.01 6.01 -22.61
N ASP A 450 30.57 4.81 -22.58
CA ASP A 450 30.29 3.84 -21.53
C ASP A 450 31.44 3.72 -20.53
N LYS A 451 31.11 3.41 -19.27
CA LYS A 451 32.08 3.38 -18.17
C LYS A 451 31.97 2.13 -17.32
N VAL A 452 33.11 1.50 -17.05
CA VAL A 452 33.24 0.51 -15.96
C VAL A 452 33.85 1.19 -14.74
N ASP A 453 33.18 1.06 -13.60
CA ASP A 453 33.48 1.79 -12.37
C ASP A 453 33.90 0.83 -11.24
N TYR A 454 35.21 0.81 -10.95
CA TYR A 454 35.83 0.10 -9.84
C TYR A 454 36.11 1.00 -8.63
N SER A 455 35.57 2.23 -8.55
CA SER A 455 35.83 3.19 -7.46
C SER A 455 35.51 2.66 -6.06
N GLY A 456 34.65 1.65 -5.96
CA GLY A 456 34.34 0.93 -4.71
C GLY A 456 35.44 -0.01 -4.22
N ARG A 457 36.46 -0.31 -5.04
CA ARG A 457 37.50 -1.31 -4.75
C ARG A 457 38.66 -0.71 -3.96
N SER A 458 39.22 -1.54 -3.07
CA SER A 458 40.44 -1.21 -2.31
C SER A 458 41.61 -2.13 -2.61
N ALA A 459 41.41 -3.07 -3.54
CA ALA A 459 42.46 -3.93 -4.06
C ALA A 459 42.97 -3.32 -5.37
N ASP A 460 44.19 -3.67 -5.74
CA ASP A 460 44.79 -3.31 -7.02
C ASP A 460 43.95 -3.92 -8.15
N ILE A 461 43.47 -3.08 -9.06
CA ILE A 461 42.69 -3.47 -10.22
C ILE A 461 43.58 -3.45 -11.46
N THR A 462 43.51 -4.49 -12.28
CA THR A 462 44.03 -4.44 -13.65
C THR A 462 42.84 -4.42 -14.60
N ALA A 463 42.71 -3.42 -15.47
CA ALA A 463 41.59 -3.32 -16.40
C ALA A 463 42.06 -2.94 -17.81
N THR A 464 41.48 -3.56 -18.85
CA THR A 464 41.84 -3.32 -20.25
C THR A 464 40.63 -3.37 -21.18
N LEU A 465 40.45 -2.33 -22.00
CA LEU A 465 39.29 -2.17 -22.91
C LEU A 465 39.50 -2.84 -24.29
N ASP A 466 39.83 -4.13 -24.33
CA ASP A 466 40.17 -4.85 -25.58
C ASP A 466 39.24 -6.04 -25.93
N GLY A 467 38.27 -6.35 -25.08
CA GLY A 467 37.31 -7.43 -25.24
C GLY A 467 37.88 -8.84 -25.10
N VAL A 468 39.13 -9.02 -24.65
CA VAL A 468 39.77 -10.35 -24.56
C VAL A 468 40.69 -10.54 -23.35
N THR A 469 41.21 -9.47 -22.75
CA THR A 469 42.14 -9.51 -21.63
C THR A 469 41.39 -9.52 -20.30
N PRO A 470 41.69 -10.47 -19.39
CA PRO A 470 41.12 -10.48 -18.04
C PRO A 470 41.36 -9.18 -17.27
N SER A 471 40.29 -8.65 -16.67
CA SER A 471 40.25 -7.42 -15.87
C SER A 471 39.72 -7.69 -14.44
N GLY A 472 39.83 -6.71 -13.54
CA GLY A 472 39.37 -6.79 -12.14
C GLY A 472 40.48 -7.09 -11.11
N ASP A 473 40.11 -7.55 -9.90
CA ASP A 473 41.05 -8.05 -8.88
C ASP A 473 41.52 -9.48 -9.23
N LEU A 474 42.57 -9.55 -10.06
CA LEU A 474 43.15 -10.82 -10.50
C LEU A 474 43.69 -11.67 -9.33
N THR A 475 43.93 -11.08 -8.15
CA THR A 475 44.40 -11.81 -6.96
C THR A 475 43.26 -12.56 -6.26
N ALA A 476 42.02 -12.06 -6.41
CA ALA A 476 40.80 -12.72 -5.99
C ALA A 476 40.27 -13.74 -7.01
N ASN A 477 40.90 -13.84 -8.19
CA ASN A 477 40.43 -14.57 -9.37
C ASN A 477 39.15 -13.97 -9.98
N GLU A 478 38.99 -12.66 -9.90
CA GLU A 478 38.14 -11.90 -10.80
C GLU A 478 38.88 -11.75 -12.12
N ALA A 479 38.19 -11.97 -13.24
CA ALA A 479 38.79 -12.05 -14.57
C ALA A 479 37.78 -11.59 -15.62
N ASP A 480 37.28 -10.38 -15.44
CA ASP A 480 36.26 -9.77 -16.29
C ASP A 480 36.78 -9.56 -17.70
N ILE A 481 35.88 -9.52 -18.66
CA ILE A 481 36.16 -9.20 -20.05
C ILE A 481 35.42 -7.92 -20.39
N LEU A 482 36.16 -6.82 -20.48
CA LEU A 482 35.63 -5.49 -20.80
C LEU A 482 35.68 -5.29 -22.31
N GLY A 483 34.53 -5.05 -22.91
CA GLY A 483 34.36 -4.88 -24.34
C GLY A 483 35.20 -3.73 -24.90
N SER A 484 35.58 -3.84 -26.18
CA SER A 484 36.27 -2.75 -26.89
C SER A 484 35.36 -1.57 -27.26
N ASP A 485 34.06 -1.71 -26.97
CA ASP A 485 32.98 -0.75 -27.08
C ASP A 485 32.64 -0.11 -25.73
N VAL A 486 33.55 -0.20 -24.76
CA VAL A 486 33.57 0.64 -23.56
C VAL A 486 34.67 1.68 -23.75
N GLU A 487 34.40 2.93 -23.36
CA GLU A 487 35.32 4.04 -23.52
C GLU A 487 36.04 4.42 -22.22
N ASN A 488 35.43 4.21 -21.05
CA ASN A 488 35.93 4.79 -19.80
C ASN A 488 36.17 3.75 -18.71
N LEU A 489 37.21 4.00 -17.91
CA LEU A 489 37.57 3.23 -16.72
C LEU A 489 37.79 4.15 -15.53
N GLU A 490 37.23 3.77 -14.39
CA GLU A 490 37.59 4.33 -13.10
C GLU A 490 38.14 3.23 -12.18
N GLY A 491 39.36 3.44 -11.68
CA GLY A 491 40.03 2.61 -10.70
C GLY A 491 39.52 2.84 -9.27
N GLY A 492 40.01 2.01 -8.36
CA GLY A 492 39.69 2.02 -6.94
C GLY A 492 40.67 2.86 -6.11
N SER A 493 41.06 2.31 -4.97
CA SER A 493 42.02 2.93 -4.05
C SER A 493 43.31 2.11 -3.85
N GLY A 494 43.50 1.10 -4.70
CA GLY A 494 44.71 0.27 -4.77
C GLY A 494 45.68 0.82 -5.81
N ASP A 495 46.81 0.14 -6.01
CA ASP A 495 47.78 0.53 -7.04
C ASP A 495 47.30 -0.05 -8.38
N ASP A 496 46.51 0.73 -9.14
CA ASP A 496 45.74 0.22 -10.27
C ASP A 496 46.52 0.22 -11.58
N VAL A 497 46.14 -0.64 -12.53
CA VAL A 497 46.68 -0.70 -13.89
C VAL A 497 45.52 -0.59 -14.88
N LEU A 498 45.32 0.61 -15.44
CA LEU A 498 44.21 0.91 -16.34
C LEU A 498 44.72 1.13 -17.77
N THR A 499 44.19 0.37 -18.72
CA THR A 499 44.57 0.47 -20.15
C THR A 499 43.34 0.73 -21.01
N GLY A 500 43.33 1.86 -21.71
CA GLY A 500 42.33 2.24 -22.71
C GLY A 500 42.46 1.42 -24.01
N ASN A 501 41.99 1.99 -25.12
CA ASN A 501 42.01 1.37 -26.43
C ASN A 501 42.40 2.37 -27.54
N ALA A 502 41.83 2.28 -28.73
CA ALA A 502 42.16 3.17 -29.86
C ALA A 502 41.13 4.29 -30.06
N SER A 503 40.13 4.36 -29.18
CA SER A 503 39.10 5.40 -29.09
C SER A 503 39.51 6.44 -28.06
N ALA A 504 38.81 7.58 -28.01
CA ALA A 504 39.01 8.54 -26.92
C ALA A 504 38.49 7.94 -25.61
N ASN A 505 39.38 7.81 -24.61
CA ASN A 505 39.07 7.21 -23.32
C ASN A 505 39.16 8.23 -22.17
N GLU A 506 38.32 8.07 -21.15
CA GLU A 506 38.52 8.68 -19.82
C GLU A 506 39.03 7.62 -18.85
N LEU A 507 40.25 7.82 -18.31
CA LEU A 507 40.87 6.94 -17.33
C LEU A 507 41.13 7.70 -16.04
N VAL A 508 40.61 7.19 -14.91
CA VAL A 508 40.79 7.79 -13.58
C VAL A 508 41.37 6.76 -12.63
N GLY A 509 42.58 6.99 -12.10
CA GLY A 509 43.27 6.07 -11.17
C GLY A 509 42.80 6.18 -9.72
N ASN A 510 42.32 7.36 -9.32
CA ASN A 510 41.85 7.68 -7.98
C ASN A 510 42.96 7.76 -6.92
N ALA A 511 43.23 6.71 -6.14
CA ALA A 511 44.25 6.73 -5.10
C ALA A 511 45.05 5.46 -5.13
N GLY A 512 46.36 5.54 -4.88
CA GLY A 512 47.28 4.44 -5.15
C GLY A 512 48.38 4.92 -6.08
N ASP A 513 49.46 4.16 -6.19
CA ASP A 513 50.52 4.42 -7.16
C ASP A 513 50.09 3.79 -8.50
N ASP A 514 49.33 4.53 -9.32
CA ASP A 514 48.60 3.97 -10.46
C ASP A 514 49.44 3.92 -11.75
N THR A 515 49.14 2.97 -12.64
CA THR A 515 49.68 2.88 -14.00
C THR A 515 48.55 3.05 -15.02
N LEU A 516 48.57 4.15 -15.78
CA LEU A 516 47.50 4.48 -16.72
C LEU A 516 48.03 4.57 -18.16
N SER A 517 47.37 3.92 -19.11
CA SER A 517 47.76 3.90 -20.52
C SER A 517 46.58 4.17 -21.45
N GLY A 518 46.53 5.35 -22.08
CA GLY A 518 45.48 5.73 -23.05
C GLY A 518 45.56 4.98 -24.39
N LEU A 519 46.79 4.66 -24.83
CA LEU A 519 47.14 4.04 -26.11
C LEU A 519 46.90 4.94 -27.34
N GLY A 520 45.67 5.17 -27.78
CA GLY A 520 45.45 6.14 -28.84
C GLY A 520 44.01 6.56 -28.95
N GLY A 521 43.77 7.71 -29.56
CA GLY A 521 42.54 8.47 -29.28
C GLY A 521 42.93 9.77 -28.61
N ASP A 522 41.96 10.67 -28.45
CA ASP A 522 42.19 11.93 -27.73
C ASP A 522 41.75 11.70 -26.27
N ASP A 523 42.69 11.30 -25.41
CA ASP A 523 42.35 10.73 -24.09
C ASP A 523 42.29 11.78 -22.98
N THR A 524 41.50 11.52 -21.94
CA THR A 524 41.53 12.26 -20.67
C THR A 524 42.00 11.32 -19.57
N ILE A 525 43.16 11.61 -18.98
CA ILE A 525 43.78 10.72 -18.00
C ILE A 525 44.06 11.48 -16.69
N GLU A 526 43.51 10.98 -15.60
CA GLU A 526 43.73 11.46 -14.24
C GLU A 526 44.39 10.37 -13.39
N GLY A 527 45.63 10.60 -12.93
CA GLY A 527 46.34 9.69 -12.03
C GLY A 527 45.65 9.66 -10.66
N GLY A 528 45.83 10.72 -9.87
CA GLY A 528 45.04 10.92 -8.66
C GLY A 528 45.90 11.18 -7.44
N ALA A 529 45.88 10.30 -6.45
CA ALA A 529 46.70 10.43 -5.25
C ALA A 529 47.65 9.26 -5.11
N GLY A 530 48.95 9.51 -5.31
CA GLY A 530 50.01 8.51 -5.30
C GLY A 530 51.08 8.90 -6.32
N ASP A 531 52.15 8.13 -6.40
CA ASP A 531 53.19 8.34 -7.40
C ASP A 531 52.82 7.60 -8.70
N ASP A 532 52.07 8.26 -9.59
CA ASP A 532 51.47 7.63 -10.78
C ASP A 532 52.44 7.51 -11.98
N ASP A 533 52.26 6.51 -12.85
CA ASP A 533 52.93 6.35 -14.15
C ASP A 533 51.91 6.43 -15.30
N ILE A 534 51.95 7.51 -16.07
CA ILE A 534 50.95 7.84 -17.10
C ILE A 534 51.57 7.86 -18.49
N SER A 535 51.02 7.03 -19.37
CA SER A 535 51.37 6.91 -20.79
C SER A 535 50.15 7.23 -21.67
N CYS A 536 50.07 8.45 -22.20
CA CYS A 536 48.90 8.89 -22.96
C CYS A 536 48.79 8.20 -24.34
N GLY A 537 49.93 8.01 -25.01
CA GLY A 537 49.94 7.34 -26.30
C GLY A 537 49.74 8.33 -27.46
N ALA A 538 48.85 8.01 -28.39
CA ALA A 538 48.72 8.74 -29.65
C ALA A 538 47.39 9.49 -29.77
N GLY A 539 47.45 10.82 -29.70
CA GLY A 539 46.34 11.71 -30.01
C GLY A 539 46.59 13.10 -29.46
N PHE A 540 45.52 13.87 -29.25
CA PHE A 540 45.55 15.06 -28.41
C PHE A 540 45.04 14.67 -27.03
N ASP A 541 45.95 14.49 -26.09
CA ASP A 541 45.64 13.96 -24.76
C ASP A 541 45.60 15.07 -23.72
N VAL A 542 44.77 14.92 -22.69
CA VAL A 542 44.70 15.81 -21.54
C VAL A 542 45.02 15.01 -20.29
N THR A 543 46.05 15.43 -19.55
CA THR A 543 46.56 14.63 -18.43
C THR A 543 46.81 15.43 -17.18
N VAL A 544 46.44 14.86 -16.03
CA VAL A 544 46.77 15.41 -14.71
C VAL A 544 47.11 14.29 -13.72
N GLY A 545 48.31 14.32 -13.13
CA GLY A 545 48.69 13.35 -12.08
C GLY A 545 48.17 13.68 -10.68
N ARG A 546 47.86 14.97 -10.41
CA ARG A 546 47.36 15.49 -9.11
C ARG A 546 48.37 15.37 -7.95
N VAL A 547 48.17 14.51 -6.96
CA VAL A 547 48.91 14.50 -5.68
C VAL A 547 49.93 13.38 -5.66
N GLY A 548 51.20 13.73 -5.87
CA GLY A 548 52.30 12.77 -5.75
C GLY A 548 53.51 13.18 -6.56
N THR A 549 54.38 12.22 -6.85
CA THR A 549 55.54 12.34 -7.74
C THR A 549 55.26 11.60 -9.05
N ASP A 550 54.38 12.19 -9.83
CA ASP A 550 53.85 11.56 -11.04
C ASP A 550 54.90 11.55 -12.18
N THR A 551 54.97 10.42 -12.86
CA THR A 551 55.72 10.23 -14.11
C THR A 551 54.74 10.28 -15.26
N ILE A 552 54.86 11.30 -16.11
CA ILE A 552 54.01 11.49 -17.29
C ILE A 552 54.90 11.42 -18.52
N ASP A 553 54.56 10.57 -19.49
CA ASP A 553 55.33 10.44 -20.72
C ASP A 553 55.38 11.77 -21.49
N ALA A 554 56.47 11.99 -22.21
CA ALA A 554 56.71 13.25 -22.92
C ALA A 554 55.74 13.48 -24.08
N ASP A 555 55.07 12.42 -24.53
CA ASP A 555 54.07 12.46 -25.59
C ASP A 555 52.69 12.94 -25.07
N CYS A 556 52.49 12.99 -23.75
CA CYS A 556 51.31 13.57 -23.12
C CYS A 556 51.31 15.10 -23.21
N GLU A 557 50.17 15.69 -23.55
CA GLU A 557 49.96 17.13 -23.50
C GLU A 557 49.37 17.52 -22.12
N ILE A 558 50.04 18.45 -21.42
CA ILE A 558 49.73 18.87 -20.03
C ILE A 558 48.82 20.10 -20.00
#